data_AF-A0A8I0H1L9-F1
#
_entry.id   AF-A0A8I0H1L9-F1
#
_cell.length_a   1.000
_cell.length_b   1.000
_cell.length_c   1.000
_cell.angle_alpha   90.00
_cell.angle_beta   90.00
_cell.angle_gamma   90.00
#
_symmetry.space_group_name_H-M   'P 1'
#
loop_
_entity.id
_entity.type
_entity.pdbx_description
1 polymer ?
#
loop_
_entity_poly.entity_id
_entity_poly.type
_entity_poly.pdbx_seq_one_letter_code
_entity_poly.pdbx_strand_id
1 'polypeptide(L)'
;IDEEQRFGVKHKEKLKENFIGVDMLTLSATPIPRTLNMALSGIRDMSTIEQPPFERQPIETYVLEYDDAIIAEAIRRELARGG
;
A
#
# COMPACT_ATOMS: atom_id res chain seq x y z
N ILE A 1 -10.42 5.45 6.18
CA ILE A 1 -9.48 6.09 5.22
C ILE A 1 -8.69 4.96 4.57
N ASP A 2 -8.63 4.92 3.24
CA ASP A 2 -7.88 3.92 2.48
C ASP A 2 -6.68 4.57 1.79
N GLU A 3 -5.58 3.82 1.60
CA GLU A 3 -4.30 4.31 1.10
C GLU A 3 -3.83 5.60 1.79
N GLU A 4 -3.63 5.54 3.12
CA GLU A 4 -3.29 6.70 3.97
C GLU A 4 -2.19 7.61 3.42
N GLN A 5 -1.19 7.04 2.72
CA GLN A 5 -0.09 7.77 2.10
C GLN A 5 -0.53 8.79 1.04
N ARG A 6 -1.72 8.63 0.46
CA ARG A 6 -2.33 9.60 -0.45
C ARG A 6 -2.98 10.79 0.29
N PHE A 7 -3.15 10.71 1.61
CA PHE A 7 -3.80 11.73 2.43
C PHE A 7 -2.78 12.56 3.22
N GLY A 8 -2.72 13.86 2.90
CA GLY A 8 -1.97 14.83 3.68
C GLY A 8 -2.49 14.99 5.12
N VAL A 9 -1.61 15.43 6.03
CA VAL A 9 -1.95 15.62 7.45
C VAL A 9 -3.17 16.53 7.63
N LYS A 10 -3.25 17.63 6.86
CA LYS A 10 -4.38 18.58 6.91
C LYS A 10 -5.73 17.93 6.56
N HIS A 11 -5.74 16.98 5.62
CA HIS A 11 -6.98 16.28 5.27
C HIS A 11 -7.45 15.37 6.40
N LYS A 12 -6.50 14.70 7.07
CA LYS A 12 -6.81 13.81 8.21
C LYS A 12 -7.28 14.60 9.43
N GLU A 13 -6.68 15.74 9.73
CA GLU A 13 -7.12 16.61 10.82
C GLU A 13 -8.52 17.19 10.56
N LYS A 14 -8.80 17.65 9.33
CA LYS A 14 -10.14 18.12 8.95
C LYS A 14 -11.22 17.04 9.11
N LEU A 15 -10.89 15.78 8.84
CA LEU A 15 -11.82 14.66 9.08
C LEU A 15 -12.06 14.43 10.58
N LYS A 16 -11.04 14.56 11.43
CA LYS A 16 -11.22 14.45 12.89
C LYS A 16 -12.07 15.59 13.45
N GLU A 17 -11.85 16.81 12.97
CA GLU A 17 -12.62 18.00 13.40
C GLU A 17 -14.10 17.90 12.99
N ASN A 18 -14.37 17.39 11.79
CA ASN A 18 -15.75 17.30 11.28
C ASN A 18 -16.54 16.12 11.88
N PHE A 19 -15.87 15.08 12.36
CA PHE A 19 -16.50 13.83 12.83
C PHE A 19 -16.06 13.49 14.27
N ILE A 20 -16.39 14.38 15.20
CA ILE A 20 -16.09 14.21 16.63
C ILE A 20 -16.87 13.02 17.19
N GLY A 21 -16.18 12.10 17.88
CA GLY A 21 -16.80 10.94 18.54
C GLY A 21 -17.02 9.72 17.63
N VAL A 22 -16.45 9.71 16.43
CA VAL A 22 -16.51 8.57 15.50
C VAL A 22 -15.17 7.82 15.47
N ASP A 23 -15.24 6.49 15.52
CA ASP A 23 -14.06 5.64 15.38
C ASP A 23 -13.51 5.69 13.94
N MET A 24 -12.21 5.98 13.81
CA MET A 24 -11.56 6.12 12.51
C MET A 24 -10.65 4.94 12.20
N LEU A 25 -11.10 4.06 11.30
CA LEU A 25 -10.26 3.01 10.74
C LEU A 25 -9.44 3.55 9.55
N THR A 26 -8.13 3.33 9.60
CA THR A 26 -7.21 3.66 8.50
C THR A 26 -6.59 2.38 7.97
N LEU A 27 -6.70 2.17 6.66
CA LEU A 27 -6.14 1.07 5.91
C LEU A 27 -5.04 1.62 5.02
N SER A 28 -3.93 0.90 4.94
CA SER A 28 -2.85 1.21 4.01
C SER A 28 -2.07 -0.05 3.66
N ALA A 29 -1.76 -0.21 2.37
CA ALA A 29 -0.81 -1.22 1.93
C ALA A 29 0.65 -0.84 2.29
N THR A 30 0.92 0.45 2.52
CA THR A 30 2.26 0.96 2.85
C THR A 30 2.18 2.00 3.98
N PRO A 31 2.54 1.64 5.22
CA PRO A 31 2.47 2.59 6.32
C PRO A 31 3.53 3.69 6.14
N ILE A 32 3.13 4.95 6.31
CA ILE A 32 4.07 6.09 6.33
C ILE A 32 5.03 5.90 7.51
N PRO A 33 6.36 6.11 7.36
CA PRO A 33 7.34 5.85 8.43
C PRO A 33 7.00 6.49 9.79
N ARG A 34 6.44 7.71 9.78
CA ARG A 34 5.99 8.38 11.00
C ARG A 34 4.81 7.66 11.67
N THR A 35 3.83 7.22 10.89
CA THR A 35 2.68 6.47 11.41
C THR A 35 3.12 5.13 11.97
N LEU A 36 4.05 4.45 11.28
CA LEU A 36 4.65 3.21 11.76
C LEU A 36 5.38 3.42 13.09
N ASN A 37 6.20 4.47 13.21
CA ASN A 37 6.88 4.81 14.47
C ASN A 37 5.91 5.07 15.62
N MET A 38 4.80 5.77 15.36
CA MET A 38 3.75 6.01 16.38
C MET A 38 3.08 4.71 16.83
N ALA A 39 2.92 3.76 15.90
CA ALA A 39 2.40 2.45 16.24
C ALA A 39 3.37 1.64 17.10
N LEU A 40 4.65 1.61 16.72
CA LEU A 40 5.70 0.92 17.46
C LEU A 40 5.94 1.54 18.85
N SER A 41 5.69 2.84 19.02
CA SER A 41 5.78 3.53 20.31
C SER A 41 4.51 3.38 21.19
N GLY A 42 3.48 2.67 20.73
CA GLY A 42 2.22 2.49 21.46
C GLY A 42 1.31 3.73 21.52
N ILE A 43 1.59 4.76 20.72
CA ILE A 43 0.75 5.98 20.64
C ILE A 43 -0.48 5.72 19.76
N ARG A 44 -0.41 4.71 18.88
CA ARG A 44 -1.49 4.34 17.97
C ARG A 44 -1.57 2.82 17.85
N ASP A 45 -2.75 2.25 17.98
CA ASP A 45 -2.94 0.82 17.72
C ASP A 45 -2.78 0.51 16.23
N MET A 46 -2.11 -0.59 15.93
CA MET A 46 -1.90 -1.08 14.56
C MET A 46 -2.12 -2.58 14.52
N SER A 47 -2.89 -3.03 13.53
CA SER A 47 -3.05 -4.44 13.20
C SER A 47 -2.43 -4.69 11.83
N THR A 48 -1.55 -5.67 11.72
CA THR A 48 -0.95 -6.10 10.46
C THR A 48 -1.62 -7.38 9.96
N ILE A 49 -1.92 -7.42 8.66
CA ILE A 49 -2.40 -8.62 7.99
C ILE A 49 -1.24 -9.14 7.14
N GLU A 50 -0.52 -10.12 7.68
CA GLU A 50 0.71 -10.63 7.06
C GLU A 50 0.45 -11.82 6.12
N GLN A 51 -0.58 -12.61 6.40
CA GLN A 51 -0.86 -13.81 5.62
C GLN A 51 -1.48 -13.44 4.27
N PRO A 52 -0.83 -13.78 3.13
CA PRO A 52 -1.42 -13.58 1.83
C PRO A 52 -2.60 -14.55 1.58
N PRO A 53 -3.50 -14.24 0.63
CA PRO A 53 -4.55 -15.17 0.20
C PRO A 53 -3.98 -16.51 -0.30
N PHE A 54 -4.72 -17.61 -0.10
CA PHE A 54 -4.28 -18.98 -0.38
C PHE A 54 -3.75 -19.23 -1.80
N GLU A 55 -4.26 -18.52 -2.81
CA GLU A 55 -3.90 -18.71 -4.22
C GLU A 55 -2.88 -17.67 -4.73
N ARG A 56 -2.38 -16.80 -3.86
CA ARG A 56 -1.42 -15.77 -4.26
C ARG A 56 -0.04 -16.39 -4.50
N GLN A 57 0.35 -16.46 -5.77
CA GLN A 57 1.72 -16.79 -6.16
C GLN A 57 2.64 -15.56 -5.97
N PRO A 58 3.91 -15.75 -5.56
CA PRO A 58 4.91 -14.68 -5.58
C PRO A 58 5.09 -14.10 -6.99
N ILE A 59 5.41 -12.81 -7.08
CA ILE A 59 5.71 -12.16 -8.35
C ILE A 59 7.19 -12.37 -8.68
N GLU A 60 7.49 -12.94 -9.84
CA GLU A 60 8.86 -13.03 -10.36
C GLU A 60 9.39 -11.62 -10.67
N THR A 61 10.42 -11.18 -9.96
CA THR A 61 10.98 -9.82 -10.08
C THR A 61 12.41 -9.88 -10.57
N TYR A 62 12.73 -9.10 -11.61
CA TYR A 62 14.06 -9.01 -12.21
C TYR A 62 14.57 -7.56 -12.14
N VAL A 63 15.86 -7.39 -11.84
CA VAL A 63 16.55 -6.08 -11.87
C VAL A 63 17.56 -6.13 -13.01
N LEU A 64 17.28 -5.41 -14.09
CA LEU A 64 18.04 -5.41 -15.34
C LEU A 64 18.31 -3.96 -15.77
N GLU A 65 19.30 -3.77 -16.63
CA GLU A 65 19.47 -2.49 -17.33
C GLU A 65 18.30 -2.26 -18.30
N TYR A 66 18.09 -1.00 -18.68
CA TYR A 66 17.03 -0.64 -19.62
C TYR A 66 17.33 -1.22 -21.00
N ASP A 67 16.43 -2.05 -21.52
CA ASP A 67 16.49 -2.63 -22.85
C ASP A 67 15.07 -2.73 -23.45
N ASP A 68 14.86 -2.07 -24.59
CA ASP A 68 13.58 -2.04 -25.31
C ASP A 68 13.13 -3.44 -25.75
N ALA A 69 14.06 -4.34 -26.08
CA ALA A 69 13.74 -5.71 -26.51
C ALA A 69 13.12 -6.52 -25.36
N ILE A 70 13.69 -6.40 -24.15
CA ILE A 70 13.19 -7.06 -22.94
C ILE A 70 11.81 -6.53 -22.55
N ILE A 71 11.62 -5.20 -22.62
CA ILE A 71 10.32 -4.56 -22.34
C ILE A 71 9.27 -5.04 -23.34
N ALA A 72 9.59 -5.07 -24.64
CA ALA A 72 8.68 -5.53 -25.69
C ALA A 72 8.31 -7.01 -25.55
N GLU A 73 9.24 -7.85 -25.07
CA GLU A 73 8.96 -9.26 -24.76
C GLU A 73 8.04 -9.39 -23.56
N ALA A 74 8.33 -8.68 -22.46
CA ALA A 74 7.51 -8.69 -21.25
C ALA A 74 6.06 -8.27 -21.55
N ILE A 75 5.86 -7.21 -22.34
CA ILE A 75 4.53 -6.77 -22.78
C ILE A 75 3.84 -7.85 -23.62
N ARG A 76 4.54 -8.45 -24.59
CA ARG A 76 3.97 -9.51 -25.43
C ARG A 76 3.56 -10.74 -24.60
N ARG A 77 4.36 -11.12 -23.61
CA ARG A 77 4.05 -12.22 -22.67
C ARG A 77 2.80 -11.91 -21.85
N GLU A 78 2.63 -10.66 -21.41
CA GLU A 78 1.44 -10.23 -20.66
C GLU A 78 0.17 -10.29 -21.53
N LEU A 79 0.24 -9.76 -22.74
CA LEU A 79 -0.88 -9.79 -23.69
C LEU A 79 -1.25 -11.22 -24.10
N ALA A 80 -0.27 -12.11 -24.26
CA ALA A 80 -0.51 -13.51 -24.64
C ALA A 80 -1.29 -14.30 -23.57
N ARG A 81 -1.20 -13.91 -22.29
CA ARG A 81 -2.00 -14.49 -21.20
C ARG A 81 -3.30 -13.73 -20.92
N GLY A 82 -3.60 -12.67 -21.68
CA GLY A 82 -4.81 -11.85 -21.52
C GLY A 82 -4.78 -10.89 -20.34
N GLY A 83 -3.58 -10.48 -19.90
CA GLY A 83 -3.39 -9.43 -18.90
C GLY A 83 -3.52 -8.02 -19.48
#